data_AF-A0A9P0PSV6-F1
#
_entry.id   AF-A0A9P0PSV6-F1
#
_cell.length_a   1.000
_cell.length_b   1.000
_cell.length_c   1.000
_cell.angle_alpha   90.00
_cell.angle_beta   90.00
_cell.angle_gamma   90.00
#
_symmetry.space_group_name_H-M   'P 1'
#
loop_
_entity.id
_entity.type
_entity.pdbx_description
1 polymer ?
#
loop_
_entity_poly.entity_id
_entity_poly.type
_entity_poly.pdbx_seq_one_letter_code
_entity_poly.pdbx_strand_id
1 'polypeptide(L)'
;MMVETFVSKAGHIATIPLNAQRTVTTDWYTTTCLPKVITELRKINPERRIILHQDNVSSHTAQITRQYLTEENVALLEHPPYSSDLTPKDFFTFPKIKNRLHV
;
A
#
# COMPACT_ATOMS: atom_id res chain seq x y z
N MET A 1 -10.14 -14.62 1.22
CA MET A 1 -10.28 -13.17 1.50
C MET A 1 -8.99 -12.48 1.08
N MET A 2 -9.06 -11.47 0.21
CA MET A 2 -7.90 -10.67 -0.19
C MET A 2 -7.88 -9.37 0.61
N VAL A 3 -6.69 -8.91 1.00
CA VAL A 3 -6.52 -7.69 1.79
C VAL A 3 -5.34 -6.87 1.24
N GLU A 4 -5.47 -5.55 1.27
CA GLU A 4 -4.31 -4.66 1.14
C GLU A 4 -3.80 -4.27 2.52
N THR A 5 -2.49 -4.33 2.73
CA THR A 5 -1.87 -4.06 4.03
C THR A 5 -0.74 -3.05 3.89
N PHE A 6 -0.76 -2.04 4.76
CA PHE A 6 0.21 -0.96 4.83
C PHE A 6 0.95 -1.04 6.16
N VAL A 7 2.27 -0.95 6.08
CA VAL A 7 3.17 -1.00 7.23
C VAL A 7 4.18 0.12 7.13
N SER A 8 4.63 0.60 8.29
CA SER A 8 5.73 1.55 8.42
C SER A 8 6.79 0.99 9.35
N LYS A 9 7.89 1.74 9.53
CA LYS A 9 8.87 1.45 10.57
C LYS A 9 8.29 1.43 11.99
N ALA A 10 7.18 2.14 12.22
CA ALA A 10 6.50 2.18 13.52
C ALA A 10 5.56 0.97 13.72
N GLY A 11 5.39 0.13 12.70
CA GLY A 11 4.51 -1.03 12.74
C GLY A 11 3.38 -0.96 11.72
N HIS A 12 2.33 -1.72 11.98
CA HIS A 12 1.13 -1.78 11.16
C HIS A 12 0.43 -0.42 11.08
N ILE A 13 -0.01 -0.03 9.87
CA ILE A 13 -0.81 1.18 9.65
C ILE A 13 -2.27 0.79 9.43
N ALA A 14 -2.53 -0.06 8.44
CA ALA A 14 -3.89 -0.42 8.05
C ALA A 14 -3.91 -1.75 7.29
N THR A 15 -4.99 -2.50 7.45
CA THR A 15 -5.34 -3.65 6.59
C THR A 15 -6.77 -3.45 6.11
N ILE A 16 -6.94 -3.36 4.80
CA ILE A 16 -8.21 -3.05 4.16
C ILE A 16 -8.67 -4.29 3.39
N PRO A 17 -9.77 -4.94 3.80
CA PRO A 17 -10.27 -6.11 3.12
C PRO A 17 -11.03 -5.74 1.84
N LEU A 18 -10.85 -6.55 0.79
CA LEU A 18 -11.58 -6.43 -0.47
C LEU A 18 -12.91 -7.20 -0.36
N ASN A 19 -13.86 -6.67 0.41
CA ASN A 19 -15.10 -7.37 0.75
C ASN A 19 -16.01 -7.67 -0.47
N ALA A 20 -16.01 -6.79 -1.47
CA ALA A 20 -16.90 -6.87 -2.64
C ALA A 20 -16.16 -7.17 -3.96
N GLN A 21 -14.83 -7.20 -3.95
CA GLN A 21 -14.00 -7.32 -5.16
C GLN A 21 -12.98 -8.45 -5.01
N ARG A 22 -12.65 -9.12 -6.12
CA ARG A 22 -11.65 -10.21 -6.13
C ARG A 22 -10.21 -9.71 -6.30
N THR A 23 -10.03 -8.50 -6.81
CA THR A 23 -8.73 -7.94 -7.23
C THR A 23 -8.68 -6.46 -6.87
N VAL A 24 -7.48 -5.94 -6.58
CA VAL A 24 -7.24 -4.50 -6.45
C VAL A 24 -7.32 -3.86 -7.82
N THR A 25 -8.42 -3.14 -8.08
CA THR A 25 -8.53 -2.28 -9.27
C THR A 25 -7.92 -0.91 -8.98
N THR A 26 -7.51 -0.19 -10.03
CA THR A 26 -7.05 1.21 -9.91
C THR A 26 -8.11 2.06 -9.22
N ASP A 27 -9.38 1.93 -9.63
CA ASP A 27 -10.50 2.68 -9.09
C ASP A 27 -10.69 2.45 -7.58
N TRP A 28 -10.71 1.20 -7.15
CA TRP A 28 -10.84 0.89 -5.72
C TRP A 28 -9.62 1.39 -4.93
N TYR A 29 -8.42 1.27 -5.52
CA TYR A 29 -7.19 1.69 -4.88
C TYR A 29 -7.18 3.20 -4.61
N THR A 30 -7.58 4.03 -5.59
CA THR A 30 -7.55 5.49 -5.47
C THR A 30 -8.78 6.08 -4.79
N THR A 31 -9.96 5.46 -4.89
CA THR A 31 -11.20 6.01 -4.32
C THR A 31 -11.49 5.51 -2.90
N THR A 32 -10.97 4.33 -2.54
CA THR A 32 -11.32 3.68 -1.27
C THR A 32 -10.10 3.38 -0.42
N CYS A 33 -9.05 2.78 -1.00
CA CYS A 33 -7.91 2.28 -0.25
C CYS A 33 -6.99 3.40 0.24
N LEU A 34 -6.34 4.12 -0.68
CA LEU A 34 -5.38 5.18 -0.36
C LEU A 34 -5.98 6.33 0.46
N PRO A 35 -7.19 6.85 0.17
CA PRO A 35 -7.77 7.93 0.97
C PRO A 35 -7.90 7.58 2.45
N LYS A 36 -8.28 6.33 2.77
CA LYS A 36 -8.37 5.87 4.16
C LYS A 36 -7.00 5.88 4.84
N VAL A 37 -5.98 5.32 4.19
CA VAL A 37 -4.63 5.24 4.75
C VAL A 37 -4.01 6.62 4.95
N ILE A 38 -4.10 7.49 3.95
CA ILE A 38 -3.53 8.84 3.99
C ILE A 38 -4.23 9.67 5.07
N THR A 39 -5.56 9.57 5.17
CA THR A 39 -6.34 10.25 6.22
C THR A 39 -5.89 9.85 7.61
N GLU A 40 -5.72 8.54 7.88
CA GLU A 40 -5.24 8.07 9.19
C GLU A 40 -3.80 8.51 9.49
N LEU A 41 -2.91 8.49 8.50
CA LEU A 41 -1.53 8.96 8.67
C LEU A 41 -1.48 10.47 8.99
N ARG A 42 -2.29 11.28 8.30
CA ARG A 42 -2.35 12.73 8.53
C ARG A 42 -3.01 13.10 9.86
N LYS A 43 -3.95 12.30 10.38
CA LYS A 43 -4.49 12.50 11.74
C LYS A 43 -3.40 12.39 12.81
N ILE A 44 -2.44 11.50 12.62
CA ILE A 44 -1.34 11.26 13.57
C ILE A 44 -0.29 12.37 13.46
N ASN A 45 0.09 12.75 12.23
CA ASN A 45 1.05 13.82 12.00
C ASN A 45 0.79 14.51 10.65
N PRO A 46 0.05 15.64 10.62
CA PRO A 46 -0.36 16.32 9.40
C PRO A 46 0.83 16.82 8.55
N GLU A 47 1.90 17.26 9.19
CA GLU A 47 3.06 17.88 8.54
C GLU A 47 4.10 16.86 8.06
N ARG A 48 3.93 15.59 8.42
CA ARG A 48 4.92 14.56 8.09
C ARG A 48 4.81 14.17 6.63
N ARG A 49 5.90 14.37 5.89
CA ARG A 49 6.05 13.85 4.53
C ARG A 49 5.81 12.34 4.49
N ILE A 50 4.88 11.91 3.64
CA ILE A 50 4.58 10.50 3.38
C ILE A 50 5.40 10.06 2.17
N ILE A 51 6.13 8.97 2.31
CA ILE A 51 6.83 8.29 1.22
C ILE A 51 6.23 6.89 1.11
N LEU A 52 5.61 6.59 -0.03
CA LEU A 52 4.98 5.31 -0.29
C LEU A 52 5.90 4.42 -1.13
N HIS A 53 6.17 3.22 -0.64
CA HIS A 53 6.81 2.15 -1.40
C HIS A 53 5.76 1.09 -1.72
N GLN A 54 5.64 0.73 -3.01
CA GLN A 54 4.68 -0.25 -3.51
C GLN A 54 5.30 -1.07 -4.64
N ASP A 55 4.76 -2.26 -4.87
CA ASP A 55 5.15 -3.14 -5.97
C ASP A 55 4.68 -2.61 -7.33
N ASN A 56 5.20 -3.20 -8.42
CA ASN A 56 4.92 -2.75 -9.79
C ASN A 56 3.61 -3.34 -10.36
N VAL A 57 2.57 -3.49 -9.53
CA VAL A 57 1.26 -3.99 -9.98
C VAL A 57 0.57 -2.91 -10.82
N SER A 58 -0.14 -3.30 -11.87
CA SER A 58 -0.75 -2.37 -12.83
C SER A 58 -1.70 -1.34 -12.19
N SER A 59 -2.43 -1.73 -11.14
CA SER A 59 -3.29 -0.82 -10.38
C SER A 59 -2.48 0.23 -9.61
N HIS A 60 -1.33 -0.15 -9.06
CA HIS A 60 -0.43 0.70 -8.29
C HIS A 60 0.37 1.67 -9.17
N THR A 61 0.72 1.26 -10.40
CA THR A 61 1.51 2.07 -11.33
C THR A 61 0.70 2.78 -12.41
N ALA A 62 -0.63 2.60 -12.40
CA ALA A 62 -1.54 3.33 -13.27
C ALA A 62 -1.35 4.85 -13.15
N GLN A 63 -1.53 5.56 -14.26
CA GLN A 63 -1.40 7.02 -14.31
C GLN A 63 -2.32 7.72 -13.30
N ILE A 64 -3.56 7.25 -13.17
CA ILE A 64 -4.55 7.76 -12.21
C ILE A 64 -4.03 7.63 -10.78
N THR A 65 -3.41 6.50 -10.44
CA THR A 65 -2.82 6.29 -9.10
C THR A 65 -1.67 7.25 -8.84
N ARG A 66 -0.75 7.42 -9.80
CA ARG A 66 0.36 8.37 -9.67
C ARG A 66 -0.12 9.82 -9.53
N GLN A 67 -1.13 10.19 -10.30
CA GLN A 67 -1.75 11.51 -10.22
C GLN A 67 -2.35 11.72 -8.83
N TYR A 68 -3.16 10.79 -8.35
CA TYR A 68 -3.76 10.86 -7.02
C TYR A 68 -2.71 11.01 -5.91
N LEU A 69 -1.63 10.21 -5.94
CA LEU A 69 -0.55 10.31 -4.96
C LEU A 69 0.14 11.69 -5.01
N THR A 70 0.30 12.26 -6.20
CA THR A 70 0.90 13.59 -6.39
C THR A 70 0.00 14.69 -5.82
N GLU A 71 -1.31 14.64 -6.11
CA GLU A 71 -2.31 15.56 -5.57
C GLU A 71 -2.37 15.51 -4.03
N GLU A 72 -2.19 14.31 -3.46
CA GLU A 72 -2.11 14.09 -2.02
C GLU A 72 -0.70 14.35 -1.43
N ASN A 73 0.23 14.96 -2.17
CA ASN A 73 1.60 15.22 -1.70
C ASN A 73 2.32 13.99 -1.11
N VAL A 74 2.00 12.80 -1.64
CA VAL A 74 2.64 11.53 -1.27
C VAL A 74 3.74 11.24 -2.27
N ALA A 75 4.99 11.21 -1.79
CA ALA A 75 6.13 10.86 -2.63
C ALA A 75 6.11 9.35 -2.92
N LEU A 76 6.11 8.98 -4.19
CA LEU A 76 6.24 7.58 -4.61
C LEU A 76 7.73 7.19 -4.68
N LEU A 77 8.12 6.17 -3.93
CA LEU A 77 9.41 5.51 -4.06
C LEU A 77 9.28 4.39 -5.09
N GLU A 78 9.86 4.60 -6.27
CA GLU A 78 9.80 3.63 -7.36
C GLU A 78 10.50 2.33 -7.00
N HIS A 79 9.92 1.21 -7.45
CA HIS A 79 10.46 -0.12 -7.25
C HIS A 79 11.05 -0.64 -8.57
N PRO A 80 12.30 -1.13 -8.57
CA PRO A 80 12.87 -1.76 -9.76
C PRO A 80 12.07 -3.00 -10.17
N PRO A 81 11.96 -3.31 -11.47
CA PRO A 81 11.26 -4.50 -11.94
C PRO A 81 11.82 -5.79 -11.31
N TYR A 82 10.94 -6.74 -11.01
CA TYR A 82 11.28 -8.10 -10.55
C TYR A 82 12.17 -8.19 -9.29
N SER A 83 12.11 -7.19 -8.41
CA SER A 83 12.95 -7.10 -7.22
C SER A 83 12.20 -7.39 -5.93
N SER A 84 11.50 -8.52 -5.84
CA SER A 84 10.74 -8.90 -4.64
C SER A 84 11.61 -8.95 -3.36
N ASP A 85 12.91 -9.21 -3.49
CA ASP A 85 13.90 -9.12 -2.41
C ASP A 85 14.03 -7.71 -1.82
N LEU A 86 13.79 -6.67 -2.63
CA LEU A 86 13.82 -5.28 -2.23
C LEU A 86 12.49 -4.77 -1.66
N THR A 87 11.43 -5.59 -1.66
CA THR A 87 10.13 -5.20 -1.11
C THR A 87 9.98 -5.69 0.33
N PRO A 88 9.83 -4.79 1.32
CA PRO A 88 9.63 -5.18 2.72
C PRO A 88 8.43 -6.11 2.93
N LYS A 89 7.40 -5.99 2.08
CA LYS A 89 6.20 -6.85 2.10
C LYS A 89 6.56 -8.31 1.84
N ASP A 90 7.30 -8.58 0.78
CA ASP A 90 7.67 -9.93 0.32
C ASP A 90 8.74 -10.57 1.20
N PHE A 91 9.74 -9.80 1.62
CA PHE A 91 10.85 -10.31 2.42
C PHE A 91 10.52 -10.46 3.92
N PHE A 92 9.72 -9.56 4.49
CA PHE A 92 9.54 -9.51 5.95
C PHE A 92 8.10 -9.76 6.40
N THR A 93 7.12 -9.09 5.80
CA THR A 93 5.74 -9.08 6.32
C THR A 93 5.00 -10.38 5.96
N PHE A 94 5.00 -10.78 4.69
CA PHE A 94 4.27 -11.96 4.24
C PHE A 94 4.79 -13.28 4.83
N PRO A 95 6.10 -13.54 4.93
CA PRO A 95 6.60 -14.77 5.57
C PRO A 95 6.11 -14.91 7.01
N LYS A 96 6.08 -13.80 7.77
CA LYS A 96 5.57 -13.80 9.15
C LYS A 96 4.07 -14.07 9.23
N ILE A 97 3.29 -13.50 8.31
CA ILE A 97 1.85 -13.74 8.23
C ILE A 97 1.59 -15.21 7.88
N LYS A 98 2.26 -15.75 6.86
CA LYS A 98 2.14 -17.16 6.45
C LYS A 98 2.44 -18.13 7.59
N ASN A 99 3.54 -17.90 8.31
CA ASN A 99 3.90 -18.68 9.49
C ASN A 99 2.83 -18.66 10.61
N ARG A 100 2.04 -17.59 10.71
CA ARG A 100 0.94 -17.47 11.68
C ARG A 100 -0.37 -18.06 11.19
N LEU A 101 -0.56 -18.10 9.88
CA LEU A 101 -1.75 -18.67 9.23
C LEU A 101 -1.62 -20.17 8.96
N HIS A 102 -0.44 -20.78 9.22
CA HIS A 102 -0.15 -22.17 8.92
C HIS A 102 -0.39 -22.54 7.44
N VAL A 103 -0.05 -21.62 6.53
CA VAL A 103 -0.15 -21.76 5.06
C VAL A 103 1.15 -21.37 4.39
#